data_AF-A0A3D5LIX8-F1
#
_entry.id   AF-A0A3D5LIX8-F1
#
_cell.length_a   1.000
_cell.length_b   1.000
_cell.length_c   1.000
_cell.angle_alpha   90.00
_cell.angle_beta   90.00
_cell.angle_gamma   90.00
#
_symmetry.space_group_name_H-M   'P 1'
#
loop_
_entity.id
_entity.type
_entity.pdbx_description
1 polymer ?
#
loop_
_entity_poly.entity_id
_entity_poly.type
_entity_poly.pdbx_seq_one_letter_code
_entity_poly.pdbx_strand_id
1 'polypeptide(L)'
;MLQKFGKKVMNNFGLKILAVLFAVVLWIVVVNIDDPSTSKPYTTSVSLENKSYITSMGKWADYLDGKNTITFSVYAKRSVHNTLTNANFTATADAQKIEYDE
;
A
#
# COMPACT_ATOMS: atom_id res chain seq x y z
N MET A 1 27.79 -23.35 39.05
CA MET A 1 28.02 -22.38 37.96
C MET A 1 26.78 -21.52 37.65
N LEU A 2 25.56 -22.10 37.57
CA LEU A 2 24.30 -21.34 37.32
C LEU A 2 23.96 -20.25 38.37
N GLN A 3 24.20 -20.51 39.66
CA GLN A 3 23.81 -19.58 40.73
C GLN A 3 24.54 -18.22 40.69
N LYS A 4 25.76 -18.17 40.16
CA LYS A 4 26.51 -16.91 39.95
C LYS A 4 25.92 -16.08 38.80
N PHE A 5 25.29 -16.73 37.83
CA PHE A 5 24.68 -16.09 36.66
C PHE A 5 23.40 -15.35 37.06
N GLY A 6 22.51 -15.99 37.84
CA GLY A 6 21.27 -15.38 38.33
C GLY A 6 21.48 -14.11 39.15
N LYS A 7 22.44 -14.12 40.09
CA LYS A 7 22.80 -12.93 40.89
C LYS A 7 23.31 -11.76 40.04
N LYS A 8 24.03 -12.05 38.94
CA LYS A 8 24.56 -11.04 38.01
C LYS A 8 23.48 -10.49 37.07
N VAL A 9 22.49 -11.31 36.74
CA VAL A 9 21.32 -10.90 35.94
C VAL A 9 20.38 -10.01 36.75
N MET A 10 20.12 -10.36 38.01
CA MET A 10 19.24 -9.60 38.92
C MET A 10 19.84 -8.28 39.42
N ASN A 11 21.16 -8.08 39.31
CA ASN A 11 21.77 -6.78 39.61
C ASN A 11 21.35 -5.74 38.55
N ASN A 12 20.77 -4.62 39.00
CA ASN A 12 20.23 -3.54 38.16
C ASN A 12 19.16 -4.00 37.14
N PHE A 13 18.32 -4.97 37.50
CA PHE A 13 17.30 -5.53 36.60
C PHE A 13 16.36 -4.47 36.01
N GLY A 14 15.91 -3.50 36.83
CA GLY A 14 15.08 -2.39 36.35
C GLY A 14 15.78 -1.49 35.32
N LEU A 15 17.07 -1.19 35.53
CA LEU A 15 17.85 -0.38 34.59
C LEU A 15 18.05 -1.10 33.25
N LYS A 16 18.21 -2.43 33.28
CA LYS A 16 18.30 -3.25 32.07
C LYS A 16 16.99 -3.27 31.29
N ILE A 17 15.85 -3.36 31.96
CA ILE A 17 14.53 -3.26 31.31
C ILE A 17 14.36 -1.89 30.67
N LEU A 18 14.73 -0.82 31.37
CA LEU A 18 14.69 0.55 30.83
C LEU A 18 15.56 0.68 29.58
N ALA A 19 16.77 0.09 29.59
CA ALA A 19 17.66 0.08 28.44
C ALA A 19 17.06 -0.66 27.23
N VAL A 20 16.41 -1.80 27.45
CA VAL A 20 15.72 -2.55 26.39
C VAL A 20 14.54 -1.75 25.83
N LEU A 21 13.75 -1.08 26.69
CA LEU A 21 12.66 -0.20 26.24
C LEU A 21 13.19 0.94 25.38
N PHE A 22 14.27 1.61 25.80
CA PHE A 22 14.92 2.64 24.99
C PHE A 22 15.40 2.10 23.64
N ALA A 23 15.99 0.89 23.62
CA ALA A 23 16.43 0.25 22.39
C ALA A 23 15.26 -0.04 21.44
N VAL A 24 14.11 -0.50 21.96
CA VAL A 24 12.90 -0.74 21.16
C VAL A 24 12.37 0.55 20.54
N VAL A 25 12.35 1.65 21.29
CA VAL A 25 11.90 2.96 20.77
C VAL A 25 12.83 3.43 19.65
N LEU A 26 14.15 3.39 19.86
CA LEU A 26 15.12 3.75 18.82
C LEU A 26 14.98 2.86 17.58
N TRP A 27 14.74 1.56 17.76
CA TRP A 27 14.51 0.64 16.66
C TRP A 27 13.27 1.02 15.83
N ILE A 28 12.16 1.40 16.45
CA ILE A 28 10.96 1.87 15.74
C ILE A 28 11.27 3.13 14.92
N VAL A 29 12.03 4.07 15.47
CA VAL A 29 12.45 5.29 14.77
C VAL A 29 13.30 4.94 13.54
N VAL A 30 14.29 4.07 13.70
CA VAL A 30 15.16 3.61 12.60
C VAL A 30 14.34 2.94 11.50
N VAL A 31 13.42 2.04 11.84
CA VAL A 31 12.58 1.35 10.85
C VAL A 31 11.69 2.31 10.07
N ASN A 32 11.15 3.36 10.71
CA ASN A 32 10.38 4.38 10.00
C ASN A 32 11.24 5.24 9.06
N ILE A 33 12.53 5.44 9.36
CA ILE A 33 13.47 6.17 8.51
C ILE A 33 13.94 5.31 7.33
N ASP A 34 14.25 4.03 7.57
CA ASP A 34 14.73 3.10 6.54
C ASP A 34 13.60 2.71 5.56
N ASP A 35 12.39 2.48 6.09
CA ASP A 35 11.21 2.03 5.34
C ASP A 35 9.98 2.95 5.58
N PRO A 36 10.04 4.22 5.14
CA PRO A 36 8.96 5.17 5.33
C PRO A 36 7.73 4.81 4.49
N SER A 37 6.54 5.17 4.98
CA SER A 37 5.29 5.04 4.22
C SER A 37 5.04 6.31 3.41
N THR A 38 4.92 6.17 2.09
CA THR A 38 4.79 7.27 1.14
C THR A 38 3.66 7.03 0.17
N SER A 39 3.18 8.08 -0.49
CA SER A 39 2.25 7.95 -1.61
C SER A 39 3.01 7.95 -2.93
N LYS A 40 2.74 6.98 -3.82
CA LYS A 40 3.32 6.92 -5.17
C LYS A 40 2.23 6.74 -6.23
N PRO A 41 2.34 7.44 -7.38
CA PRO A 41 1.41 7.25 -8.49
C PRO A 41 1.73 5.96 -9.26
N TYR A 42 0.67 5.27 -9.68
CA TYR A 42 0.69 4.13 -10.57
C TYR A 42 -0.30 4.36 -11.71
N THR A 43 -0.01 3.79 -12.88
CA THR A 43 -0.87 3.94 -14.06
C THR A 43 -1.26 2.56 -14.57
N THR A 44 -2.56 2.34 -14.76
CA THR A 44 -3.07 1.09 -15.34
C THR A 44 -4.13 1.35 -16.41
N SER A 45 -4.32 0.36 -17.28
CA SER A 45 -5.36 0.41 -18.31
C SER A 45 -6.72 0.06 -17.72
N VAL A 46 -7.78 0.72 -18.17
CA VAL A 46 -9.15 0.46 -17.70
C VAL A 46 -9.80 -0.60 -18.60
N SER A 47 -10.36 -1.64 -18.01
CA SER A 47 -11.19 -2.60 -18.74
C SER A 47 -12.65 -2.19 -18.65
N LEU A 48 -13.35 -2.17 -19.77
CA LEU A 48 -14.80 -1.94 -19.78
C LEU A 48 -15.52 -3.28 -19.64
N GLU A 49 -16.20 -3.46 -18.51
CA GLU A 49 -17.08 -4.59 -18.25
C GLU A 49 -18.51 -4.28 -18.68
N ASN A 50 -19.31 -5.33 -18.92
CA ASN A 50 -20.72 -5.23 -19.31
C ASN A 50 -20.98 -4.41 -20.60
N LYS A 51 -20.06 -4.46 -21.56
CA LYS A 51 -20.19 -3.80 -22.88
C LYS A 51 -21.52 -4.05 -23.58
N SER A 52 -22.11 -5.23 -23.35
CA SER A 52 -23.43 -5.63 -23.86
C SER A 52 -24.53 -4.64 -23.50
N TYR A 53 -24.48 -4.02 -22.32
CA TYR A 53 -25.47 -3.03 -21.86
C TYR A 53 -25.50 -1.81 -22.78
N ILE A 54 -24.35 -1.22 -23.07
CA ILE A 54 -24.22 -0.05 -23.95
C ILE A 54 -24.63 -0.41 -25.38
N THR A 55 -24.20 -1.56 -25.90
CA THR A 55 -24.58 -2.00 -27.25
C THR A 55 -26.06 -2.34 -27.38
N SER A 56 -26.71 -2.85 -26.33
CA SER A 56 -28.14 -3.16 -26.34
C SER A 56 -29.01 -1.90 -26.42
N MET A 57 -28.47 -0.76 -25.99
CA MET A 57 -29.09 0.56 -26.14
C MET A 57 -28.80 1.21 -27.51
N GLY A 58 -28.11 0.51 -28.41
CA GLY A 58 -27.68 1.05 -29.70
C GLY A 58 -26.57 2.11 -29.57
N LYS A 59 -25.90 2.19 -28.42
CA LYS A 59 -24.82 3.15 -28.14
C LYS A 59 -23.46 2.44 -28.21
N TRP A 60 -22.39 3.24 -28.27
CA TRP A 60 -21.02 2.77 -28.15
C TRP A 60 -20.26 3.68 -27.19
N ALA A 61 -19.26 3.14 -26.50
CA ALA A 61 -18.44 3.89 -25.56
C ALA A 61 -17.14 4.33 -26.24
N ASP A 62 -16.79 5.60 -26.11
CA ASP A 62 -15.48 6.12 -26.48
C ASP A 62 -14.67 6.45 -25.24
N TYR A 63 -13.34 6.43 -25.37
CA TYR A 63 -12.44 6.86 -24.31
C TYR A 63 -12.20 8.36 -24.44
N LEU A 64 -12.34 9.09 -23.34
CA LEU A 64 -11.98 10.51 -23.29
C LEU A 64 -10.49 10.65 -23.68
N ASP A 65 -10.22 11.51 -24.66
CA ASP A 65 -8.89 11.75 -25.25
C ASP A 65 -8.19 10.51 -25.85
N GLY A 66 -8.94 9.44 -26.15
CA GLY A 66 -8.39 8.18 -26.66
C GLY A 66 -7.48 7.45 -25.67
N LYS A 67 -7.42 7.88 -24.40
CA LYS A 67 -6.58 7.30 -23.36
C LYS A 67 -7.41 6.42 -22.44
N ASN A 68 -7.23 5.12 -22.58
CA ASN A 68 -7.86 4.13 -21.72
C ASN A 68 -7.00 3.83 -20.46
N THR A 69 -6.31 4.83 -19.92
CA THR A 69 -5.42 4.64 -18.77
C THR A 69 -5.77 5.63 -17.67
N ILE A 70 -5.75 5.16 -16.43
CA ILE A 70 -5.91 6.02 -15.25
C ILE A 70 -4.63 6.04 -14.44
N THR A 71 -4.39 7.17 -13.78
CA THR A 71 -3.33 7.31 -12.79
C THR A 71 -3.94 7.47 -11.41
N PHE A 72 -3.51 6.66 -10.46
CA PHE A 72 -3.99 6.67 -9.08
C PHE A 72 -2.79 6.59 -8.13
N SER A 73 -3.01 7.03 -6.90
CA SER A 73 -1.95 7.07 -5.88
C SER A 73 -2.16 5.95 -4.86
N VAL A 74 -1.11 5.19 -4.60
CA VAL A 74 -1.09 4.13 -3.57
C VAL A 74 -0.22 4.59 -2.41
N TYR A 75 -0.72 4.47 -1.19
CA TYR A 75 0.03 4.74 0.03
C TYR A 75 0.55 3.44 0.64
N ALA A 76 1.86 3.26 0.69
CA ALA A 76 2.48 2.07 1.27
C ALA A 76 3.92 2.33 1.77
N LYS A 77 4.48 1.36 2.50
CA LYS A 77 5.92 1.35 2.86
C LYS A 77 6.80 1.28 1.61
N ARG A 78 8.00 1.85 1.68
CA ARG A 78 9.00 1.80 0.59
C ARG A 78 9.27 0.35 0.15
N SER A 79 9.41 -0.59 1.08
CA SER A 79 9.62 -2.01 0.81
C SER A 79 8.51 -2.60 -0.07
N VAL A 80 7.25 -2.26 0.22
CA VAL A 80 6.08 -2.68 -0.58
C VAL A 80 6.10 -2.02 -1.96
N HIS A 81 6.34 -0.71 -2.03
CA HIS A 81 6.47 0.00 -3.30
C HIS A 81 7.57 -0.57 -4.21
N ASN A 82 8.66 -1.09 -3.64
CA ASN A 82 9.75 -1.69 -4.41
C ASN A 82 9.34 -3.03 -5.06
N THR A 83 8.27 -3.66 -4.58
CA THR A 83 7.73 -4.91 -5.15
C THR A 83 6.56 -4.66 -6.10
N LEU A 84 5.82 -3.57 -5.90
CA LEU A 84 4.65 -3.24 -6.72
C LEU A 84 5.04 -2.64 -8.06
N THR A 85 4.35 -3.08 -9.11
CA THR A 85 4.44 -2.58 -10.48
C THR A 85 3.05 -2.19 -10.99
N ASN A 86 3.00 -1.44 -12.09
CA ASN A 86 1.74 -1.08 -12.74
C ASN A 86 0.86 -2.30 -13.08
N ALA A 87 1.48 -3.44 -13.41
CA ALA A 87 0.76 -4.67 -13.76
C ALA A 87 0.05 -5.34 -12.57
N ASN A 88 0.35 -4.95 -11.33
CA ASN A 88 -0.33 -5.47 -10.15
C ASN A 88 -1.70 -4.84 -9.91
N PHE A 89 -2.10 -3.86 -10.73
CA PHE A 89 -3.34 -3.13 -10.57
C PHE A 89 -4.21 -3.25 -11.80
N THR A 90 -5.50 -3.47 -11.58
CA THR A 90 -6.53 -3.49 -12.60
C THR A 90 -7.57 -2.43 -12.28
N ALA A 91 -7.95 -1.65 -13.28
CA ALA A 91 -9.07 -0.73 -13.19
C ALA A 91 -10.18 -1.22 -14.09
N THR A 92 -11.41 -1.18 -13.61
CA THR A 92 -12.59 -1.61 -14.37
C THR A 92 -13.64 -0.51 -14.36
N ALA A 93 -14.17 -0.18 -15.53
CA ALA A 93 -15.37 0.61 -15.70
C ALA A 93 -16.55 -0.33 -15.95
N ASP A 94 -17.58 -0.26 -15.11
CA ASP A 94 -18.80 -1.04 -15.27
C ASP A 94 -19.84 -0.23 -16.05
N ALA A 95 -20.14 -0.68 -17.26
CA ALA A 95 -21.11 -0.05 -18.14
C ALA A 95 -22.53 0.03 -17.57
N GLN A 96 -22.91 -0.85 -16.63
CA GLN A 96 -24.24 -0.80 -16.02
C GLN A 96 -24.43 0.41 -15.10
N LYS A 97 -23.34 0.99 -14.61
CA LYS A 97 -23.35 2.15 -13.71
C LYS A 97 -23.06 3.46 -14.42
N ILE A 98 -23.28 3.51 -15.74
CA ILE A 98 -23.05 4.74 -16.49
C ILE A 98 -24.07 5.81 -16.05
N GLU A 99 -23.55 6.96 -15.63
CA GLU A 99 -24.36 8.14 -15.31
C GLU A 99 -24.50 8.98 -16.57
N TYR A 100 -25.71 9.46 -16.84
CA TYR A 100 -26.00 10.35 -17.95
C TYR A 100 -25.99 11.78 -17.42
N ASP A 101 -25.06 12.61 -17.90
CA ASP A 101 -25.15 14.05 -17.73
C ASP A 101 -26.29 14.53 -18.66
N GLU A 102 -27.40 15.00 -18.09
CA GLU A 102 -28.52 15.62 -18.81
C GLU A 102 -28.22 17.07 -19.20
#